data_AF-A0A089IM48-F1
#
_entry.id   AF-A0A089IM48-F1
#
_cell.length_a   1.000
_cell.length_b   1.000
_cell.length_c   1.000
_cell.angle_alpha   90.00
_cell.angle_beta   90.00
_cell.angle_gamma   90.00
#
_symmetry.space_group_name_H-M   'P 1'
#
loop_
_entity.id
_entity.type
_entity.pdbx_description
1 polymer ?
#
loop_
_entity_poly.entity_id
_entity_poly.type
_entity_poly.pdbx_seq_one_letter_code
_entity_poly.pdbx_strand_id
1 'polypeptide(L)' 'MARTKTQKALLKAERSGTWCAAQSRRSNGDYGAISQHVRLTPSKQQQLNKNKHKERIFQDDAPFYLAI' A
#
# COMPACT_ATOMS: atom_id res chain seq x y z
N MET A 1 0.37 5.84 -26.17
CA MET A 1 -0.64 5.55 -25.13
C MET A 1 -1.97 6.21 -25.49
N ALA A 2 -3.02 5.43 -25.70
CA ALA A 2 -4.35 5.98 -25.97
C ALA A 2 -4.96 6.56 -24.69
N ARG A 3 -5.45 7.80 -24.74
CA ARG A 3 -6.18 8.42 -23.63
C ARG A 3 -7.53 7.71 -23.41
N THR A 4 -7.96 7.61 -22.16
CA THR A 4 -9.27 7.04 -21.82
C THR A 4 -10.41 7.92 -22.33
N LYS A 5 -11.60 7.36 -22.52
CA LYS A 5 -12.78 8.11 -22.96
C LYS A 5 -13.11 9.27 -22.00
N THR A 6 -12.96 9.05 -20.69
CA THR A 6 -13.19 10.07 -19.65
C THR A 6 -12.23 11.25 -19.78
N GLN A 7 -10.93 10.99 -19.97
CA GLN A 7 -9.94 12.05 -20.16
C GLN A 7 -10.23 12.88 -21.42
N LYS A 8 -10.65 12.22 -22.51
CA LYS A 8 -11.04 12.93 -23.74
C LYS A 8 -12.28 13.81 -23.54
N ALA A 9 -13.25 13.37 -22.73
CA ALA A 9 -14.43 14.16 -22.41
C ALA A 9 -14.08 15.41 -21.58
N LEU A 10 -13.24 15.25 -20.55
CA LEU A 10 -12.76 16.36 -19.72
C LEU A 10 -12.00 17.41 -20.56
N LEU A 11 -11.06 16.98 -21.41
CA LEU A 11 -10.31 17.88 -22.30
C LEU A 11 -11.17 18.55 -23.37
N LYS A 12 -12.28 17.92 -23.79
CA LYS A 12 -13.23 18.57 -24.70
C LYS A 12 -13.99 19.68 -23.98
N ALA A 13 -14.50 19.37 -22.79
CA ALA A 13 -15.24 20.29 -21.93
C ALA A 13 -14.42 21.53 -21.55
N GLU A 14 -13.17 21.32 -21.14
CA GLU A 14 -12.21 22.38 -20.82
C GLU A 14 -11.96 23.32 -22.00
N ARG A 15 -11.76 22.77 -23.21
CA ARG A 15 -11.53 23.55 -24.43
C ARG A 15 -12.76 24.36 -24.87
N SER A 16 -13.97 23.84 -24.66
CA SER A 16 -15.20 24.54 -25.05
C SER A 16 -15.76 25.43 -23.94
N GLY A 17 -15.15 25.45 -22.75
CA GLY A 17 -15.69 26.16 -21.59
C GLY A 17 -17.06 25.64 -21.12
N THR A 18 -17.42 24.42 -21.52
CA THR A 18 -18.72 23.79 -21.20
C THR A 18 -18.55 22.75 -20.12
N TRP A 19 -19.54 22.61 -19.26
CA TRP A 19 -19.54 21.56 -18.25
C TRP A 19 -19.73 20.15 -18.84
N CYS A 20 -19.12 19.13 -18.24
CA CYS A 20 -19.44 17.72 -18.51
C CYS A 20 -19.57 16.89 -17.23
N ALA A 21 -20.42 15.87 -17.27
CA ALA A 21 -20.71 15.00 -16.12
C ALA A 21 -19.48 14.34 -15.49
N ALA A 22 -18.41 14.14 -16.26
CA ALA A 22 -17.16 13.59 -15.74
C ALA A 22 -16.47 14.51 -14.72
N GLN A 23 -16.71 15.83 -14.76
CA GLN A 23 -16.13 16.80 -13.81
C GLN A 23 -16.72 16.69 -12.40
N SER A 24 -17.94 16.15 -12.27
CA SER A 24 -18.61 15.95 -10.98
C SER A 24 -18.21 14.63 -10.29
N ARG A 25 -17.48 13.75 -11.00
CA ARG A 25 -17.03 12.49 -10.41
C ARG A 25 -15.94 12.77 -9.38
N ARG A 26 -16.07 12.14 -8.21
CA ARG A 26 -15.01 12.13 -7.21
C ARG A 26 -13.73 11.52 -7.79
N SER A 27 -12.67 12.29 -7.73
CA SER A 27 -11.30 11.96 -8.12
C SER A 27 -10.53 11.39 -6.93
N ASN A 28 -9.35 10.83 -7.19
CA ASN A 28 -8.49 10.35 -6.12
C ASN A 28 -8.03 11.47 -5.16
N GLY A 29 -8.03 12.72 -5.62
CA GLY A 29 -7.79 13.89 -4.76
C GLY A 29 -8.88 14.07 -3.69
N ASP A 30 -10.13 13.75 -4.03
CA ASP A 30 -11.27 13.81 -3.11
C ASP A 30 -11.21 12.72 -2.04
N TYR A 31 -10.44 11.65 -2.27
CA TYR A 31 -10.19 10.57 -1.32
C TYR A 31 -8.84 10.71 -0.59
N GLY A 32 -8.11 11.81 -0.82
CA GLY A 32 -6.67 11.94 -0.58
C GLY A 32 -6.21 12.18 0.85
N ALA A 33 -7.11 12.37 1.82
CA ALA A 33 -6.71 12.58 3.22
C ALA A 33 -6.07 11.33 3.84
N ILE A 34 -6.49 10.13 3.40
CA ILE A 34 -5.92 8.86 3.83
C ILE A 34 -6.18 7.79 2.76
N SER A 35 -5.24 6.88 2.57
CA SER A 35 -5.46 5.73 1.70
C SER A 35 -6.69 4.91 2.14
N GLN A 36 -7.60 4.66 1.20
CA GLN A 36 -8.87 3.95 1.45
C GLN A 36 -8.74 2.42 1.44
N HIS A 37 -7.54 1.86 1.24
CA HIS A 37 -7.39 0.42 1.27
C HIS A 37 -7.67 -0.14 2.67
N VAL A 38 -8.26 -1.33 2.73
CA VAL A 38 -8.35 -2.09 3.98
C VAL A 38 -6.94 -2.52 4.37
N ARG A 39 -6.50 -2.14 5.57
CA ARG A 39 -5.22 -2.59 6.12
C ARG A 39 -5.44 -3.94 6.80
N LEU A 40 -4.77 -4.97 6.30
CA LEU A 40 -4.81 -6.30 6.90
C LEU A 40 -3.53 -6.53 7.68
N THR A 41 -3.66 -7.11 8.87
CA THR A 41 -2.52 -7.60 9.64
C THR A 41 -1.90 -8.81 8.93
N PRO A 42 -0.57 -8.96 8.94
CA PRO A 42 0.10 -10.08 8.28
C PRO A 42 -0.32 -11.41 8.91
N SER A 43 -0.45 -12.45 8.09
CA SER A 43 -0.82 -13.79 8.53
C SER A 43 0.28 -14.45 9.36
N LYS A 44 -0.05 -15.53 10.09
CA LYS A 44 0.93 -16.32 10.86
C LYS A 44 2.12 -16.74 9.99
N GLN A 45 1.87 -17.22 8.77
CA GLN A 45 2.93 -17.62 7.85
C GLN A 45 3.82 -16.44 7.44
N GLN A 46 3.22 -15.28 7.15
CA GLN A 46 3.98 -14.06 6.81
C GLN A 46 4.82 -13.55 7.97
N GLN A 47 4.32 -13.69 9.21
CA GLN A 47 5.05 -13.31 10.41
C GLN A 47 6.21 -14.27 10.72
N LEU A 48 5.98 -15.60 10.64
CA LEU A 48 7.02 -16.60 10.93
C LEU A 48 8.16 -16.57 9.90
N ASN A 49 7.84 -16.31 8.63
CA ASN A 49 8.85 -16.19 7.57
C ASN A 49 9.59 -14.85 7.64
N LYS A 50 9.11 -13.88 8.42
CA LYS A 50 9.77 -12.59 8.58
C LYS A 50 10.94 -12.75 9.55
N ASN A 51 12.12 -13.03 8.99
CA ASN A 51 13.36 -13.06 9.77
C ASN A 51 13.82 -11.63 10.11
N LYS A 52 13.20 -11.03 11.14
CA LYS A 52 13.45 -9.64 11.55
C LYS A 52 14.63 -9.51 12.53
N HIS A 53 14.75 -10.45 13.45
CA HIS A 53 15.80 -10.47 14.47
C HIS A 53 16.55 -11.79 14.33
N LYS A 54 17.73 -11.74 13.71
CA LYS A 54 18.63 -12.90 13.63
C LYS A 54 19.36 -13.01 14.96
N GLU A 55 18.86 -13.87 15.84
CA GLU A 55 19.65 -14.34 16.98
C GLU A 55 20.94 -14.95 16.44
N ARG A 56 22.07 -14.45 16.90
CA ARG A 56 23.36 -15.08 16.65
C ARG A 56 23.43 -16.26 17.61
N ILE A 57 23.10 -17.45 17.12
CA ILE A 57 23.32 -18.70 17.85
C ILE A 57 24.84 -18.93 17.86
N PHE A 58 25.54 -18.26 18.77
CA PHE A 58 26.91 -18.60 19.14
C PHE A 58 26.83 -19.36 20.46
N GLN A 59 26.90 -20.69 20.40
CA GLN A 59 27.19 -21.54 21.54
C GLN A 59 28.15 -22.62 21.05
N ASP A 60 29.45 -22.32 21.14
CA ASP A 60 30.48 -23.37 21.23
C ASP A 60 30.47 -24.02 22.63
N ASP A 61 29.75 -23.46 23.61
CA ASP A 61 29.60 -24.04 24.95
C ASP A 61 28.16 -23.96 25.47
N ALA A 62 27.71 -25.03 26.11
CA ALA A 62 26.35 -25.23 26.60
C ALA A 62 25.97 -24.22 27.71
N PRO A 63 24.83 -23.51 27.60
CA PRO A 63 24.47 -22.39 28.49
C PRO A 63 23.89 -22.81 29.85
N PHE A 64 23.92 -24.11 30.19
CA PHE A 64 23.27 -24.64 31.40
C PHE A 64 24.23 -25.40 32.34
N TYR A 65 25.55 -25.20 32.24
CA TYR A 65 26.46 -25.74 33.25
C TYR A 65 26.38 -24.89 34.53
N LEU A 66 25.30 -25.12 35.30
CA LEU A 66 25.25 -24.77 36.71
C LEU A 66 26.28 -25.66 37.42
N ALA A 67 27.47 -25.11 37.67
CA ALA A 67 28.47 -25.75 38.50
C ALA A 67 27.87 -25.98 39.91
N ILE A 68 27.88 -27.27 40.31
CA ILE A 68 27.54 -27.77 41.64
C ILE A 68 28.58 -27.27 42.65
#